data_AF-A0A7Y9DIG1-F1
#
_entry.id   AF-A0A7Y9DIG1-F1
#
_cell.length_a   1.000
_cell.length_b   1.000
_cell.length_c   1.000
_cell.angle_alpha   90.00
_cell.angle_beta   90.00
_cell.angle_gamma   90.00
#
_symmetry.space_group_name_H-M   'P 1'
#
loop_
_entity.id
_entity.type
_entity.pdbx_description
1 polymer ?
#
loop_
_entity_poly.entity_id
_entity_poly.type
_entity_poly.pdbx_seq_one_letter_code
_entity_poly.pdbx_strand_id
1 'polypeptide(L)' 'MNQTDALARWWASLDARGRRDVLEVEPGDFLSESLALDLQLYGVHVPDVAVAFDVDGDLRRIVVHVQPRGLTDFLSSVR' A
#
# COMPACT_ATOMS: atom_id res chain seq x y z
N MET A 1 3.65 14.07 -11.88
CA MET A 1 4.09 14.19 -10.47
C MET A 1 5.00 13.00 -10.22
N ASN A 2 6.20 13.19 -9.65
CA ASN A 2 7.11 12.07 -9.38
C ASN A 2 6.54 11.26 -8.19
N GLN A 3 6.58 9.92 -8.28
CA GLN A 3 6.09 9.03 -7.24
C GLN A 3 6.79 9.24 -5.90
N THR A 4 8.06 9.66 -5.94
CA THR A 4 8.83 10.02 -4.73
C THR A 4 8.25 11.24 -4.02
N ASP A 5 7.86 12.29 -4.77
CA ASP A 5 7.28 13.50 -4.19
C ASP A 5 5.88 13.23 -3.63
N ALA A 6 5.11 12.35 -4.29
CA ALA A 6 3.82 11.88 -3.82
C ALA A 6 3.93 11.16 -2.47
N LEU A 7 4.90 10.24 -2.34
CA LEU A 7 5.19 9.52 -1.10
C LEU A 7 5.66 10.45 0.02
N ALA A 8 6.53 11.43 -0.29
CA ALA A 8 6.98 12.41 0.70
C ALA A 8 5.82 13.27 1.22
N ARG A 9 4.91 13.71 0.34
CA ARG A 9 3.72 14.48 0.71
C ARG A 9 2.74 13.65 1.54
N TRP A 10 2.52 12.41 1.17
CA TRP A 10 1.71 11.47 1.92
C TRP A 10 2.31 11.23 3.32
N TRP A 11 3.60 10.91 3.41
CA TRP A 11 4.27 10.71 4.70
C TRP A 11 4.20 11.93 5.62
N ALA A 12 4.31 13.12 5.03
CA ALA A 12 4.21 14.38 5.76
C ALA A 12 2.80 14.65 6.31
N SER A 13 1.74 14.11 5.68
CA SER A 13 0.37 14.28 6.13
C SER A 13 -0.02 13.35 7.29
N LEU A 14 0.68 12.22 7.43
CA LEU A 14 0.47 11.29 8.54
C LEU A 14 0.86 11.92 9.88
N ASP A 15 0.03 11.67 10.89
CA ASP A 15 0.37 11.96 12.28
C ASP A 15 1.38 10.92 12.84
N ALA A 16 1.81 11.12 14.09
CA ALA A 16 2.78 10.23 14.72
C ALA A 16 2.27 8.78 14.87
N ARG A 17 0.96 8.58 14.97
CA ARG A 17 0.37 7.25 15.06
C ARG A 17 0.36 6.59 13.68
N GLY A 18 -0.15 7.27 12.66
CA GLY A 18 -0.19 6.78 11.29
C GLY A 18 1.20 6.40 10.76
N ARG A 19 2.23 7.18 11.10
CA ARG A 19 3.62 6.82 10.76
C ARG A 19 4.08 5.53 11.42
N ARG A 20 3.74 5.30 12.69
CA ARG A 20 4.08 4.04 13.37
C ARG A 20 3.34 2.86 12.75
N ASP A 21 2.03 2.99 12.55
CA ASP A 21 1.19 1.92 12.00
C ASP A 21 1.68 1.51 10.59
N VAL A 22 2.08 2.48 9.76
CA VAL A 22 2.64 2.22 8.42
C VAL A 22 4.03 1.56 8.47
N LEU A 23 4.87 1.91 9.45
CA LEU A 23 6.19 1.30 9.61
C LEU A 23 6.14 -0.16 10.09
N GLU A 24 4.97 -0.66 10.49
CA GLU A 24 4.74 -2.09 10.78
C GLU A 24 4.45 -2.91 9.51
N VAL A 25 4.23 -2.27 8.35
CA VAL A 25 4.02 -2.97 7.07
C VAL A 25 5.35 -3.55 6.60
N GLU A 26 5.42 -4.88 6.48
CA GLU A 26 6.65 -5.55 6.03
C GLU A 26 6.85 -5.43 4.51
N PRO A 27 8.10 -5.45 4.03
CA PRO A 27 8.40 -5.50 2.60
C PRO A 27 7.72 -6.70 1.92
N GLY A 28 6.91 -6.42 0.90
CA GLY A 28 6.21 -7.44 0.12
C GLY A 28 4.83 -7.84 0.64
N ASP A 29 4.37 -7.24 1.74
CA ASP A 29 3.01 -7.43 2.23
C ASP A 29 1.96 -6.82 1.28
N PHE A 30 0.73 -7.30 1.43
CA PHE A 30 -0.43 -6.63 0.86
C PHE A 30 -0.80 -5.41 1.70
N LEU A 31 -1.13 -4.32 1.02
CA LEU A 31 -1.66 -3.14 1.67
C LEU A 31 -3.13 -3.35 2.01
N SER A 32 -3.56 -2.78 3.14
CA SER A 32 -4.99 -2.63 3.39
C SER A 32 -5.62 -1.74 2.31
N GLU A 33 -6.91 -1.94 2.03
CA GLU A 33 -7.66 -1.09 1.10
C GLU A 33 -7.59 0.39 1.51
N SER A 34 -7.70 0.68 2.81
CA SER A 34 -7.60 2.04 3.34
C SER A 34 -6.26 2.71 3.04
N LEU A 35 -5.15 1.99 3.22
CA LEU A 35 -3.81 2.50 2.95
C LEU A 35 -3.56 2.66 1.44
N ALA A 36 -4.02 1.69 0.65
CA ALA A 36 -3.94 1.76 -0.81
C ALA A 36 -4.69 2.97 -1.37
N LEU A 37 -5.91 3.23 -0.89
CA LEU A 37 -6.70 4.39 -1.29
C LEU A 37 -6.02 5.69 -0.87
N ASP A 38 -5.53 5.78 0.36
CA ASP A 38 -4.84 6.99 0.84
C ASP A 38 -3.62 7.31 -0.05
N LEU A 39 -2.76 6.33 -0.32
CA LEU A 39 -1.64 6.47 -1.25
C LEU A 39 -2.07 6.95 -2.64
N GLN A 40 -3.14 6.38 -3.19
CA GLN A 40 -3.69 6.77 -4.49
C GLN A 40 -4.22 8.21 -4.49
N LEU A 41 -4.82 8.70 -3.40
CA LEU A 41 -5.25 10.10 -3.26
C LEU A 41 -4.08 11.09 -3.35
N TYR A 42 -2.88 10.68 -2.90
CA TYR A 42 -1.65 11.46 -3.06
C TYR A 42 -0.96 11.25 -4.41
N GLY A 43 -1.53 10.43 -5.30
CA GLY A 43 -1.01 10.14 -6.63
C GLY A 43 0.08 9.06 -6.66
N VAL A 44 0.20 8.24 -5.61
CA VAL A 44 1.05 7.05 -5.61
C VAL A 44 0.31 5.92 -6.31
N HIS A 45 0.92 5.34 -7.35
CA HIS A 45 0.35 4.18 -8.00
C HIS A 45 0.49 2.93 -7.12
N VAL A 46 -0.63 2.32 -6.77
CA VAL A 46 -0.72 1.06 -6.03
C VAL A 46 -1.39 0.03 -6.94
N PRO A 47 -0.68 -1.02 -7.38
CA PRO A 47 -1.25 -2.07 -8.21
C PRO A 47 -2.32 -2.88 -7.46
N ASP A 48 -3.40 -3.21 -8.15
CA ASP A 48 -4.45 -4.11 -7.70
C ASP A 48 -4.41 -5.43 -8.49
N VAL A 49 -4.49 -6.56 -7.78
CA VAL A 49 -4.53 -7.90 -8.37
C VAL A 49 -5.80 -8.60 -7.92
N ALA A 50 -6.66 -8.95 -8.87
CA ALA A 50 -7.82 -9.77 -8.61
C ALA A 50 -7.45 -11.26 -8.73
N VAL A 51 -7.70 -12.02 -7.67
CA VAL A 51 -7.49 -13.47 -7.64
C VAL A 51 -8.84 -14.14 -7.46
N ALA A 52 -9.17 -15.07 -8.36
CA ALA A 52 -10.32 -15.95 -8.24
C ALA A 52 -9.84 -17.38 -7.96
N PHE A 53 -10.46 -18.05 -7.00
CA PHE A 53 -10.13 -19.42 -6.63
C PHE A 53 -11.38 -20.16 -6.17
N ASP A 54 -11.41 -21.46 -6.43
CA ASP A 54 -12.50 -22.35 -6.03
C ASP A 54 -12.10 -23.07 -4.75
N VAL A 55 -13.01 -23.10 -3.76
CA VAL A 55 -12.86 -23.90 -2.54
C VAL A 55 -14.08 -24.79 -2.43
N ASP A 56 -13.91 -26.08 -2.73
CA ASP A 56 -14.98 -27.09 -2.65
C ASP A 56 -16.25 -26.73 -3.46
N GLY A 57 -16.08 -26.11 -4.63
CA GLY A 57 -17.17 -25.67 -5.50
C GLY A 57 -17.72 -24.27 -5.18
N ASP A 58 -17.19 -23.60 -4.16
CA ASP A 58 -17.49 -22.20 -3.84
C ASP A 58 -16.47 -21.28 -4.52
N LEU A 59 -16.88 -20.62 -5.61
CA LEU A 59 -16.03 -19.67 -6.34
C LEU A 59 -15.87 -18.37 -5.54
N ARG A 60 -14.67 -18.18 -5.00
CA ARG A 60 -14.27 -16.99 -4.24
C ARG A 60 -13.44 -16.04 -5.09
N ARG A 61 -13.54 -14.76 -4.77
CA ARG A 61 -12.74 -13.68 -5.39
C ARG A 61 -12.22 -12.76 -4.30
N ILE A 62 -10.94 -12.44 -4.39
CA ILE A 62 -10.30 -11.42 -3.55
C ILE A 62 -9.58 -10.43 -4.44
N VAL A 63 -9.51 -9.18 -3.98
CA VAL A 63 -8.64 -8.15 -4.57
C VAL A 63 -7.57 -7.87 -3.54
N VAL A 64 -6.30 -7.93 -3.97
CA VAL A 64 -5.16 -7.57 -3.14
C VAL A 64 -4.51 -6.32 -3.68
N HIS A 65 -4.12 -5.41 -2.78
CA HIS A 65 -3.36 -4.21 -3.12
C HIS A 65 -1.89 -4.49 -2.86
N VAL A 66 -1.09 -4.48 -3.92
CA VAL A 66 0.33 -4.83 -3.84
C VAL A 66 1.11 -3.63 -3.36
N GLN A 67 2.00 -3.82 -2.38
CA GLN A 67 2.94 -2.78 -1.99
C GLN A 67 3.84 -2.41 -3.19
N PRO A 68 3.80 -1.16 -3.68
CA PRO A 68 4.67 -0.76 -4.77
C PRO A 68 6.11 -0.67 -4.27
N ARG A 69 7.08 -1.11 -5.06
CA ARG A 69 8.51 -1.07 -4.71
C ARG A 69 8.96 0.31 -4.21
N GLY A 70 8.45 1.38 -4.81
CA GLY A 70 8.76 2.75 -4.38
C GLY A 70 8.34 3.05 -2.93
N LEU A 71 7.24 2.46 -2.44
CA LEU A 71 6.84 2.56 -1.05
C LEU A 71 7.78 1.77 -0.14
N THR A 72 8.15 0.55 -0.52
CA THR A 72 9.12 -0.27 0.23
C THR A 72 10.46 0.45 0.40
N ASP A 73 10.98 1.00 -0.71
CA ASP A 73 12.25 1.74 -0.73
C ASP A 73 12.14 3.02 0.13
N PHE A 74 11.00 3.72 0.04
CA PHE A 74 10.73 4.92 0.84
C PHE A 74 10.66 4.63 2.34
N LEU A 75 9.87 3.64 2.77
CA LEU A 75 9.73 3.27 4.18
C LEU A 75 11.06 2.83 4.78
N SER A 76 11.89 2.13 4.00
CA SER A 76 13.24 1.73 4.42
C SER A 76 14.18 2.93 4.67
N SER A 77 13.94 4.07 4.01
CA SER A 77 14.77 5.28 4.16
C SER A 77 14.37 6.19 5.32
N VAL A 78 13.14 6.07 5.82
CA VAL A 78 12.60 6.89 6.91
C VAL A 78 12.52 6.15 8.25
N ARG A 79 12.92 4.87 8.25
CA ARG A 79 13.04 4.01 9.42
C ARG A 79 14.35 4.27 10.15
#